data_AF-A0A0C9U6P4-F1
#
_entry.id   AF-A0A0C9U6P4-F1
#
_cell.length_a   1.000
_cell.length_b   1.000
_cell.length_c   1.000
_cell.angle_alpha   90.00
_cell.angle_beta   90.00
_cell.angle_gamma   90.00
#
_symmetry.space_group_name_H-M   'P 1'
#
loop_
_entity.id
_entity.type
_entity.pdbx_description
1 polymer ?
#
loop_
_entity_poly.entity_id
_entity_poly.type
_entity_poly.pdbx_seq_one_letter_code
_entity_poly.pdbx_strand_id
1 'polypeptide(L)'
;IVDDPIFDAFYASTVPSLHSVLETSQKNKAAGSMLIDKIGPVILLTHSQAGPYGWILGDANPSKVKAIVAPEPSGLPFQNAVTLGIDMTRAWGPASLPIVYSPPTLTADSVSRKIVEQNLSLNYTCWQQVDPARKLANLAKIPVLMATSESGEHTVYDGCTASYLV
;
A
#
# COMPACT_ATOMS: atom_id res chain seq x y z
N ILE A 1 21.78 -0.40 25.34
CA ILE A 1 22.26 0.12 24.04
C ILE A 1 22.36 1.64 24.17
N VAL A 2 23.30 2.09 24.98
CA VAL A 2 23.67 3.50 25.11
C VAL A 2 25.15 3.51 24.75
N ASP A 3 25.56 4.46 23.91
CA ASP A 3 26.92 4.61 23.36
C ASP A 3 27.36 3.54 22.33
N ASP A 4 26.40 2.95 21.58
CA ASP A 4 26.72 2.11 20.41
C ASP A 4 26.62 2.97 19.13
N PRO A 5 27.74 3.24 18.42
CA PRO A 5 27.74 4.13 17.27
C PRO A 5 26.90 3.62 16.08
N ILE A 6 26.68 2.31 15.96
CA ILE A 6 25.83 1.73 14.91
C ILE A 6 24.37 2.00 15.25
N PHE A 7 23.98 1.75 16.50
CA PHE A 7 22.61 2.03 16.95
C PHE A 7 22.30 3.52 16.91
N ASP A 8 23.22 4.37 17.35
CA ASP A 8 23.04 5.82 17.36
C ASP A 8 22.88 6.37 15.94
N ALA A 9 23.68 5.89 14.98
CA ALA A 9 23.55 6.25 13.57
C ALA A 9 22.19 5.81 12.98
N PHE A 10 21.71 4.62 13.33
CA PHE A 10 20.38 4.16 12.92
C PHE A 10 19.28 5.04 13.51
N TYR A 11 19.33 5.32 14.82
CA TYR A 11 18.32 6.12 15.50
C TYR A 11 18.27 7.56 14.96
N ALA A 12 19.42 8.15 14.65
CA ALA A 12 19.54 9.48 14.05
C ALA A 12 18.96 9.58 12.62
N SER A 13 18.74 8.46 11.92
CA SER A 13 18.11 8.45 10.60
C SER A 13 16.58 8.60 10.64
N THR A 14 15.98 8.49 11.83
CA THR A 14 14.53 8.59 11.99
C THR A 14 14.07 10.05 11.99
N VAL A 15 12.91 10.29 11.38
CA VAL A 15 12.27 11.62 11.33
C VAL A 15 10.80 11.50 11.68
N PRO A 16 10.17 12.55 12.24
CA PRO A 16 8.74 12.52 12.53
C PRO A 16 7.92 12.40 11.25
N SER A 17 6.78 11.71 11.36
CA SER A 17 5.79 11.57 10.28
C SER A 17 4.59 12.50 10.51
N LEU A 18 3.90 12.87 9.43
CA LEU A 18 2.60 13.52 9.54
C LEU A 18 1.59 12.56 10.18
N HIS A 19 0.70 13.11 11.02
CA HIS A 19 -0.34 12.34 11.69
C HIS A 19 -1.41 11.80 10.71
N SER A 20 -1.75 12.57 9.67
CA SER A 20 -2.82 12.21 8.73
C SER A 20 -2.29 11.35 7.58
N VAL A 21 -2.70 10.07 7.54
CA VAL A 21 -2.41 9.16 6.42
C VAL A 21 -2.94 9.72 5.09
N LEU A 22 -4.13 10.32 5.11
CA LEU A 22 -4.74 10.92 3.92
C LEU A 22 -3.88 12.08 3.39
N GLU A 23 -3.47 12.99 4.27
CA GLU A 23 -2.62 14.13 3.89
C GLU A 23 -1.27 13.65 3.34
N THR A 24 -0.62 12.70 4.02
CA THR A 24 0.63 12.10 3.55
C THR A 24 0.49 11.47 2.17
N SER A 25 -0.63 10.78 1.93
CA SER A 25 -0.91 10.13 0.64
C SER A 25 -1.11 11.16 -0.48
N GLN A 26 -1.81 12.27 -0.19
CA GLN A 26 -2.01 13.36 -1.15
C GLN A 26 -0.68 14.02 -1.54
N LYS A 27 0.16 14.33 -0.54
CA LYS A 27 1.46 14.96 -0.78
C LYS A 27 2.41 14.02 -1.53
N ASN A 28 2.46 12.73 -1.16
CA ASN A 28 3.27 11.75 -1.88
C ASN A 28 2.81 11.55 -3.33
N LYS A 29 1.49 11.47 -3.58
CA LYS A 29 0.94 11.40 -4.94
C LYS A 29 1.36 12.62 -5.76
N ALA A 30 1.15 13.83 -5.22
CA ALA A 30 1.47 15.07 -5.93
C ALA A 30 2.96 15.19 -6.24
N ALA A 31 3.82 15.08 -5.23
CA ALA A 31 5.26 15.21 -5.39
C ALA A 31 5.86 14.08 -6.24
N GLY A 32 5.43 12.84 -6.02
CA GLY A 32 5.89 11.68 -6.76
C GLY A 32 5.50 11.74 -8.24
N SER A 33 4.26 12.10 -8.57
CA SER A 33 3.85 12.30 -9.97
C SER A 33 4.66 13.41 -10.64
N MET A 34 4.87 14.55 -9.97
CA MET A 34 5.71 15.63 -10.52
C MET A 34 7.15 15.18 -10.78
N LEU A 35 7.72 14.36 -9.88
CA LEU A 35 9.05 13.80 -10.07
C LEU A 35 9.09 12.84 -11.27
N ILE A 36 8.13 11.92 -11.37
CA ILE A 36 8.00 10.97 -12.49
C ILE A 36 7.84 11.73 -13.82
N ASP A 37 7.05 12.80 -13.84
CA ASP A 37 6.90 13.64 -15.02
C ASP A 37 8.22 14.27 -15.47
N LYS A 38 9.07 14.67 -14.51
CA LYS A 38 10.37 15.27 -14.77
C LYS A 38 11.43 14.27 -15.24
N ILE A 39 11.43 13.05 -14.70
CA ILE A 39 12.50 12.05 -14.96
C ILE A 39 12.13 10.99 -16.00
N GLY A 40 10.85 10.87 -16.37
CA GLY A 40 10.38 9.91 -17.36
C GLY A 40 10.00 8.56 -16.76
N PRO A 41 10.06 7.46 -17.54
CA PRO A 41 9.72 6.13 -17.07
C PRO A 41 10.52 5.66 -15.85
N VAL A 42 9.85 5.01 -14.88
CA VAL A 42 10.47 4.56 -13.62
C VAL A 42 10.07 3.14 -13.24
N ILE A 43 10.90 2.51 -12.42
CA ILE A 43 10.51 1.39 -11.55
C ILE A 43 10.39 1.97 -10.14
N LEU A 44 9.25 1.78 -9.49
CA LEU A 44 9.04 2.26 -8.12
C LEU A 44 9.52 1.20 -7.13
N LEU A 45 10.41 1.60 -6.22
CA LEU A 45 10.76 0.83 -5.04
C LEU A 45 10.11 1.49 -3.83
N THR A 46 9.19 0.79 -3.18
CA THR A 46 8.54 1.23 -1.94
C THR A 46 8.85 0.25 -0.82
N HIS A 47 8.81 0.67 0.44
CA HIS A 47 9.09 -0.20 1.58
C HIS A 47 8.14 0.10 2.73
N SER A 48 7.63 -0.92 3.42
CA SER A 48 6.83 -0.76 4.64
C SER A 48 5.67 0.22 4.41
N GLN A 49 5.56 1.28 5.22
CA GLN A 49 4.54 2.32 5.12
C GLN A 49 4.37 2.90 3.71
N ALA A 50 5.42 2.92 2.89
CA ALA A 50 5.36 3.46 1.54
C ALA A 50 4.65 2.54 0.51
N GLY A 51 4.35 1.29 0.87
CA GLY A 51 3.64 0.33 0.01
C GLY A 51 2.40 0.93 -0.66
N PRO A 52 1.40 1.43 0.11
CA PRO A 52 0.24 2.13 -0.42
C PRO A 52 0.52 3.27 -1.38
N TYR A 53 1.63 3.99 -1.20
CA TYR A 53 2.01 5.09 -2.09
C TYR A 53 2.46 4.58 -3.46
N GLY A 54 3.05 3.38 -3.53
CA GLY A 54 3.37 2.70 -4.78
C GLY A 54 2.12 2.41 -5.61
N TRP A 55 1.05 1.92 -4.97
CA TRP A 55 -0.24 1.67 -5.64
C TRP A 55 -0.86 2.97 -6.17
N ILE A 56 -0.83 4.03 -5.36
CA ILE A 56 -1.37 5.34 -5.73
C ILE A 56 -0.59 5.95 -6.90
N LEU A 57 0.74 5.88 -6.87
CA LEU A 57 1.59 6.42 -7.94
C LEU A 57 1.52 5.60 -9.22
N GLY A 58 1.44 4.27 -9.12
CA GLY A 58 1.21 3.37 -10.25
C GLY A 58 -0.13 3.64 -10.93
N ASP A 59 -1.20 3.79 -10.15
CA ASP A 59 -2.53 4.14 -10.67
C ASP A 59 -2.55 5.53 -11.33
N ALA A 60 -1.85 6.51 -10.74
CA ALA A 60 -1.82 7.88 -11.25
C ALA A 60 -0.93 8.06 -12.48
N ASN A 61 0.08 7.22 -12.67
CA ASN A 61 1.08 7.34 -13.73
C ASN A 61 1.25 6.04 -14.53
N PRO A 62 0.17 5.42 -15.04
CA PRO A 62 0.19 4.04 -15.53
C PRO A 62 1.01 3.83 -16.80
N SER A 63 1.31 4.90 -17.55
CA SER A 63 2.18 4.83 -18.74
C SER A 63 3.66 4.99 -18.41
N LYS A 64 4.01 5.58 -17.25
CA LYS A 64 5.38 5.91 -16.85
C LYS A 64 5.93 4.97 -15.78
N VAL A 65 5.09 4.47 -14.88
CA VAL A 65 5.49 3.42 -13.93
C VAL A 65 5.53 2.08 -14.65
N LYS A 66 6.73 1.49 -14.76
CA LYS A 66 6.98 0.25 -15.52
C LYS A 66 6.96 -1.00 -14.66
N ALA A 67 7.21 -0.86 -13.36
CA ALA A 67 7.06 -1.92 -12.36
C ALA A 67 7.01 -1.31 -10.96
N ILE A 68 6.50 -2.07 -10.00
CA ILE A 68 6.56 -1.77 -8.56
C ILE A 68 7.26 -2.94 -7.86
N VAL A 69 8.31 -2.63 -7.11
CA VAL A 69 8.96 -3.54 -6.17
C VAL A 69 8.62 -3.05 -4.78
N ALA A 70 7.93 -3.89 -4.01
CA ALA A 70 7.43 -3.56 -2.69
C ALA A 70 7.90 -4.61 -1.68
N PRO A 71 9.08 -4.44 -1.07
CA PRO A 71 9.49 -5.23 0.07
C PRO A 71 8.61 -4.85 1.27
N GLU A 72 7.95 -5.85 1.84
CA GLU A 72 7.14 -5.77 3.05
C GLU A 72 6.21 -4.54 3.03
N PRO A 73 5.30 -4.39 2.05
CA PRO A 73 4.43 -3.24 1.98
C PRO A 73 3.44 -3.27 3.13
N SER A 74 3.15 -2.11 3.71
CA SER A 74 2.11 -2.00 4.71
C SER A 74 0.77 -2.46 4.10
N GLY A 75 0.23 -3.55 4.63
CA GLY A 75 -1.13 -4.04 4.41
C GLY A 75 -2.11 -3.44 5.42
N LEU A 76 -3.40 -3.78 5.39
CA LEU A 76 -4.13 -4.69 4.51
C LEU A 76 -4.96 -3.90 3.46
N PRO A 77 -5.68 -4.55 2.54
CA PRO A 77 -6.79 -3.87 1.88
C PRO A 77 -7.81 -3.39 2.93
N PHE A 78 -8.32 -2.17 2.75
CA PHE A 78 -9.29 -1.47 3.60
C PHE A 78 -8.84 -1.04 5.00
N GLN A 79 -7.84 -1.70 5.57
CA GLN A 79 -7.43 -1.55 6.97
C GLN A 79 -5.93 -1.27 7.08
N ASN A 80 -5.50 -0.66 8.19
CA ASN A 80 -4.09 -0.59 8.56
C ASN A 80 -3.48 -1.97 8.90
N ALA A 81 -2.14 -1.99 8.98
CA ALA A 81 -1.39 -3.16 9.40
C ALA A 81 -1.70 -3.46 10.86
N VAL A 82 -1.69 -4.76 11.21
CA VAL A 82 -2.00 -5.28 12.55
C VAL A 82 -1.31 -4.49 13.67
N THR A 83 -0.04 -4.12 13.47
CA THR A 83 0.82 -3.42 14.44
C THR A 83 0.56 -1.92 14.54
N LEU A 84 -0.12 -1.33 13.57
CA LEU A 84 -0.45 0.09 13.48
C LEU A 84 -1.92 0.37 13.84
N GLY A 85 -2.66 -0.65 14.28
CA GLY A 85 -4.08 -0.57 14.62
C GLY A 85 -5.01 -1.11 13.54
N ILE A 86 -6.27 -1.34 13.91
CA ILE A 86 -7.30 -1.94 13.04
C ILE A 86 -8.17 -0.91 12.31
N ASP A 87 -7.68 0.33 12.19
CA ASP A 87 -8.43 1.43 11.59
C ASP A 87 -8.65 1.23 10.09
N MET A 88 -9.85 1.56 9.62
CA MET A 88 -10.26 1.43 8.21
C MET A 88 -9.79 2.64 7.38
N THR A 89 -8.47 2.79 7.24
CA THR A 89 -7.83 3.98 6.64
C THR A 89 -7.72 3.93 5.11
N ARG A 90 -8.05 2.81 4.47
CA ARG A 90 -7.84 2.57 3.03
C ARG A 90 -9.17 2.40 2.30
N ALA A 91 -9.91 3.49 2.17
CA ALA A 91 -11.26 3.47 1.63
C ALA A 91 -11.37 2.82 0.22
N TRP A 92 -10.29 2.78 -0.56
CA TRP A 92 -10.27 2.30 -1.94
C TRP A 92 -9.58 0.95 -2.11
N GLY A 93 -9.68 0.05 -1.13
CA GLY A 93 -9.01 -1.25 -1.16
C GLY A 93 -7.57 -1.11 -0.66
N PRO A 94 -6.53 -1.23 -1.49
CA PRO A 94 -5.14 -1.11 -1.04
C PRO A 94 -4.71 0.36 -0.82
N ALA A 95 -5.55 1.34 -1.14
CA ALA A 95 -5.20 2.76 -1.14
C ALA A 95 -6.14 3.62 -0.27
N SER A 96 -5.56 4.65 0.34
CA SER A 96 -6.27 5.73 1.05
C SER A 96 -6.89 6.75 0.09
N LEU A 97 -6.36 6.86 -1.14
CA LEU A 97 -6.85 7.76 -2.19
C LEU A 97 -7.60 7.01 -3.28
N PRO A 98 -8.48 7.70 -4.03
CA PRO A 98 -9.13 7.12 -5.20
C PRO A 98 -8.12 6.51 -6.18
N ILE A 99 -8.39 5.26 -6.56
CA ILE A 99 -7.72 4.51 -7.63
C ILE A 99 -8.76 4.04 -8.65
N VAL A 100 -8.36 3.84 -9.90
CA VAL A 100 -9.30 3.60 -11.01
C VAL A 100 -9.70 2.13 -11.04
N TYR A 101 -10.99 1.88 -10.84
CA TYR A 101 -11.60 0.55 -11.00
C TYR A 101 -12.25 0.36 -12.38
N SER A 102 -12.37 -0.90 -12.82
CA SER A 102 -13.14 -1.32 -13.99
C SER A 102 -14.04 -2.51 -13.63
N PRO A 103 -15.38 -2.38 -13.72
CA PRO A 103 -16.12 -1.17 -14.10
C PRO A 103 -15.88 0.01 -13.13
N PRO A 104 -16.06 1.27 -13.56
CA PRO A 104 -15.80 2.45 -12.72
C PRO A 104 -16.62 2.49 -11.43
N THR A 105 -16.03 3.06 -10.38
CA THR A 105 -16.68 3.40 -9.11
C THR A 105 -16.60 4.91 -8.90
N LEU A 106 -17.71 5.52 -8.45
CA LEU A 106 -17.76 6.96 -8.14
C LEU A 106 -17.39 7.25 -6.68
N THR A 107 -17.58 6.27 -5.79
CA THR A 107 -17.32 6.38 -4.36
C THR A 107 -16.58 5.15 -3.84
N ALA A 108 -15.85 5.32 -2.74
CA ALA A 108 -15.20 4.22 -2.02
C ALA A 108 -16.20 3.13 -1.61
N ASP A 109 -17.39 3.53 -1.14
CA ASP A 109 -18.45 2.60 -0.69
C ASP A 109 -18.98 1.69 -1.80
N SER A 110 -18.73 2.04 -3.07
CA SER A 110 -19.08 1.19 -4.22
C SER A 110 -18.19 -0.06 -4.35
N VAL A 111 -17.11 -0.14 -3.56
CA VAL A 111 -16.21 -1.30 -3.47
C VAL A 111 -16.65 -2.16 -2.28
N SER A 112 -17.70 -2.95 -2.48
CA SER A 112 -18.20 -3.87 -1.48
C SER A 112 -17.15 -4.91 -1.08
N ARG A 113 -17.03 -5.17 0.22
CA ARG A 113 -16.01 -6.05 0.80
C ARG A 113 -16.61 -7.22 1.58
N LYS A 114 -15.89 -8.35 1.61
CA LYS A 114 -16.16 -9.54 2.42
C LYS A 114 -14.91 -9.95 3.19
N ILE A 115 -15.10 -10.57 4.35
CA ILE A 115 -14.03 -11.24 5.08
C ILE A 115 -13.77 -12.59 4.40
N VAL A 116 -12.53 -12.87 4.02
CA VAL A 116 -12.12 -14.18 3.47
C VAL A 116 -11.27 -14.99 4.44
N GLU A 117 -10.64 -14.31 5.40
CA GLU A 117 -9.84 -14.91 6.45
C GLU A 117 -9.82 -13.98 7.67
N GLN A 118 -9.78 -14.54 8.88
CA GLN A 118 -9.67 -13.77 10.10
C GLN A 118 -8.92 -14.55 11.18
N ASN A 119 -8.04 -13.84 11.89
CA ASN A 119 -7.39 -14.31 13.11
C ASN A 119 -7.44 -13.21 14.16
N LEU A 120 -8.39 -13.33 15.10
CA LEU A 120 -8.63 -12.33 16.14
C LEU A 120 -7.45 -12.22 17.12
N SER A 121 -6.76 -13.32 17.41
CA SER A 121 -5.59 -13.32 18.30
C SER A 121 -4.42 -12.53 17.71
N LEU A 122 -4.38 -12.39 16.38
CA LEU A 122 -3.39 -11.60 15.64
C LEU A 122 -3.95 -10.27 15.15
N ASN A 123 -5.15 -9.84 15.57
CA ASN A 123 -5.84 -8.65 15.05
C ASN A 123 -5.88 -8.58 13.51
N TYR A 124 -5.88 -9.74 12.85
CA TYR A 124 -5.79 -9.89 11.41
C TYR A 124 -7.18 -10.18 10.84
N THR A 125 -7.60 -9.42 9.83
CA THR A 125 -8.82 -9.68 9.06
C THR A 125 -8.56 -9.38 7.59
N CYS A 126 -8.54 -10.42 6.76
CA CYS A 126 -8.38 -10.26 5.32
C CYS A 126 -9.71 -9.86 4.67
N TRP A 127 -9.76 -8.61 4.22
CA TRP A 127 -10.87 -8.07 3.44
C TRP A 127 -10.59 -8.17 1.95
N GLN A 128 -11.50 -8.76 1.20
CA GLN A 128 -11.48 -8.82 -0.27
C GLN A 128 -12.74 -8.20 -0.86
N GLN A 129 -12.73 -7.91 -2.16
CA GLN A 129 -13.95 -7.51 -2.87
C GLN A 129 -14.97 -8.66 -2.89
N VAL A 130 -16.25 -8.33 -2.87
CA VAL A 130 -17.31 -9.30 -3.21
C VAL A 130 -17.28 -9.62 -4.71
N ASP A 131 -17.73 -10.82 -5.08
CA ASP A 131 -17.78 -11.23 -6.49
C ASP A 131 -19.04 -10.69 -7.20
N PRO A 132 -18.95 -10.30 -8.48
CA PRO A 132 -17.72 -10.20 -9.27
C PRO A 132 -16.86 -8.99 -8.85
N ALA A 133 -15.59 -9.23 -8.54
CA ALA A 133 -14.65 -8.19 -8.15
C ALA A 133 -14.34 -7.24 -9.31
N ARG A 134 -14.15 -5.95 -9.00
CA ARG A 134 -13.74 -4.94 -9.99
C ARG A 134 -12.23 -5.01 -10.16
N LYS A 135 -11.76 -4.80 -11.40
CA LYS A 135 -10.32 -4.75 -11.69
C LYS A 135 -9.74 -3.39 -11.34
N LEU A 136 -8.53 -3.36 -10.80
CA LEU A 136 -7.74 -2.13 -10.69
C LEU A 136 -7.22 -1.74 -12.07
N ALA A 137 -7.98 -0.91 -12.81
CA ALA A 137 -7.86 -0.74 -14.26
C ALA A 137 -6.47 -0.27 -14.73
N ASN A 138 -5.78 0.51 -13.90
CA ASN A 138 -4.43 1.00 -14.17
C ASN A 138 -3.36 0.09 -13.58
N LEU A 139 -3.50 -0.29 -12.31
CA LEU A 139 -2.52 -1.14 -11.62
C LEU A 139 -2.41 -2.55 -12.22
N ALA A 140 -3.50 -3.12 -12.71
CA ALA A 140 -3.49 -4.44 -13.35
C ALA A 140 -2.61 -4.52 -14.63
N LYS A 141 -2.14 -3.37 -15.14
CA LYS A 141 -1.23 -3.27 -16.29
C LYS A 141 0.24 -3.19 -15.88
N ILE A 142 0.54 -3.06 -14.58
CA ILE A 142 1.87 -2.82 -14.04
C ILE A 142 2.34 -4.10 -13.36
N PRO A 143 3.50 -4.66 -13.75
CA PRO A 143 4.13 -5.74 -13.00
C PRO A 143 4.43 -5.32 -11.54
N VAL A 144 3.97 -6.13 -10.59
CA VAL A 144 4.22 -5.92 -9.16
C VAL A 144 4.99 -7.11 -8.59
N LEU A 145 6.09 -6.83 -7.91
CA LEU A 145 6.78 -7.78 -7.05
C LEU A 145 6.59 -7.35 -5.60
N MET A 146 5.91 -8.19 -4.82
CA MET A 146 5.89 -8.10 -3.35
C MET A 146 6.90 -9.11 -2.79
N ALA A 147 7.77 -8.66 -1.89
CA ALA A 147 8.78 -9.50 -1.26
C ALA A 147 8.62 -9.43 0.26
N THR A 148 8.48 -10.59 0.90
CA THR A 148 8.25 -10.68 2.35
C THR A 148 9.34 -11.57 2.95
N SER A 149 10.00 -11.14 4.02
CA SER A 149 10.95 -12.00 4.72
C SER A 149 10.23 -13.09 5.51
N GLU A 150 10.85 -14.26 5.68
CA GLU A 150 10.24 -15.37 6.42
C GLU A 150 10.00 -15.06 7.90
N SER A 151 10.77 -14.13 8.46
CA SER A 151 10.70 -13.70 9.86
C SER A 151 9.90 -12.40 10.06
N GLY A 152 9.39 -11.79 8.99
CA GLY A 152 8.70 -10.51 9.04
C GLY A 152 7.26 -10.66 9.54
N GLU A 153 6.78 -9.66 10.27
CA GLU A 153 5.35 -9.57 10.66
C GLU A 153 4.40 -9.58 9.44
N HIS A 154 4.92 -9.12 8.31
CA HIS A 154 4.25 -9.07 7.02
C HIS A 154 3.84 -10.45 6.48
N THR A 155 4.49 -11.53 6.95
CA THR A 155 4.09 -12.91 6.60
C THR A 155 2.64 -13.22 6.94
N VAL A 156 2.09 -12.55 7.95
CA VAL A 156 0.71 -12.74 8.40
C VAL A 156 -0.30 -12.18 7.39
N TYR A 157 0.04 -11.09 6.67
CA TYR A 157 -0.95 -10.29 5.96
C TYR A 157 -0.64 -9.92 4.51
N ASP A 158 0.61 -10.07 4.05
CA ASP A 158 1.00 -9.71 2.68
C ASP A 158 0.26 -10.56 1.65
N GLY A 159 -0.03 -11.83 1.96
CA GLY A 159 -0.81 -12.72 1.08
C GLY A 159 -2.21 -12.17 0.76
N CYS A 160 -2.86 -11.50 1.72
CA CYS A 160 -4.14 -10.86 1.51
C CYS A 160 -4.03 -9.66 0.56
N THR A 161 -2.99 -8.84 0.73
CA THR A 161 -2.73 -7.70 -0.17
C THR A 161 -2.43 -8.18 -1.58
N ALA A 162 -1.57 -9.19 -1.73
CA ALA A 162 -1.24 -9.79 -3.02
C ALA A 162 -2.49 -10.32 -3.74
N SER A 163 -3.37 -11.02 -3.00
CA SER A 163 -4.63 -11.55 -3.53
C SER A 163 -5.61 -10.46 -3.97
N TYR A 164 -5.54 -9.25 -3.41
CA TYR A 164 -6.40 -8.14 -3.82
C TYR A 164 -5.93 -7.48 -5.12
N LEU A 165 -4.62 -7.51 -5.38
CA LEU A 165 -4.01 -6.85 -6.54
C LEU A 165 -4.17 -7.63 -7.85
N VAL A 166 -4.61 -8.89 -7.79
CA VAL A 166 -4.78 -9.80 -8.94
C VAL A 166 -6.20 -9.84 -9.50
#